data_AF-A0A3B0PJZ3-F1
#
_entry.id   AF-A0A3B0PJZ3-F1
#
_cell.length_a   1.000
_cell.length_b   1.000
_cell.length_c   1.000
_cell.angle_alpha   90.00
_cell.angle_beta   90.00
_cell.angle_gamma   90.00
#
_symmetry.space_group_name_H-M   'P 1'
#
loop_
_entity.id
_entity.type
_entity.pdbx_description
1 polymer ?
#
loop_
_entity_poly.entity_id
_entity_poly.type
_entity_poly.pdbx_seq_one_letter_code
_entity_poly.pdbx_strand_id
1 'polypeptide(L)'
;MEQTSKESIKQNYGLALLFCLISIWLLGYVFIRQQLILVLVLSAVFCGIHLFLFSYKISIPIILVFSLFVVYYFVYGYFQLEGISFKNLLDKIPKQYDLRMVIIDYLNTNPNKQSRGLLLLTLFNIKNNDNRLLYNHILNLSIAHLLVISGLHLSLINLLILRIFKNYKITGNFVSFSCLLFYSYLLNFSYGVLRVLLCLVLNLIFKRFFKNKNYKLISIASSGIILLFLNPYAFNNYSYILSYLSILVIYAIFQIKKLNNFVKSILASVVINFVLSGLIINGYGRINLLTIFW
;
A
#
# COMPACT_ATOMS: atom_id res chain seq x y z
N MET A 1 -29.75 -6.40 20.60
CA MET A 1 -29.15 -6.19 19.26
C MET A 1 -27.88 -5.34 19.26
N GLU A 2 -27.64 -4.50 20.29
CA GLU A 2 -26.43 -3.67 20.44
C GLU A 2 -25.24 -4.39 21.14
N GLN A 3 -25.51 -5.33 22.04
CA GLN A 3 -24.45 -6.13 22.68
C GLN A 3 -23.70 -7.01 21.67
N THR A 4 -24.42 -7.60 20.70
CA THR A 4 -23.83 -8.44 19.66
C THR A 4 -22.95 -7.66 18.68
N SER A 5 -23.19 -6.36 18.47
CA SER A 5 -22.34 -5.52 17.61
C SER A 5 -21.06 -5.09 18.32
N LYS A 6 -21.12 -4.70 19.60
CA LYS A 6 -19.94 -4.35 20.41
C LYS A 6 -19.00 -5.54 20.63
N GLU A 7 -19.54 -6.73 20.89
CA GLU A 7 -18.72 -7.96 20.99
C GLU A 7 -18.04 -8.32 19.66
N SER A 8 -18.73 -8.10 18.54
CA SER A 8 -18.15 -8.35 17.20
C SER A 8 -16.98 -7.44 16.85
N ILE A 9 -16.95 -6.22 17.39
CA ILE A 9 -15.83 -5.27 17.20
C ILE A 9 -14.67 -5.62 18.12
N LYS A 10 -14.94 -5.94 19.40
CA LYS A 10 -13.91 -6.28 20.40
C LYS A 10 -13.06 -7.51 20.04
N GLN A 11 -13.56 -8.38 19.17
CA GLN A 11 -12.87 -9.59 18.68
C GLN A 11 -12.34 -9.48 17.24
N ASN A 12 -12.40 -8.30 16.61
CA ASN A 12 -12.01 -8.14 15.22
C ASN A 12 -10.53 -7.81 15.03
N TYR A 13 -9.69 -8.85 14.94
CA TYR A 13 -8.24 -8.76 14.70
C TYR A 13 -7.86 -7.92 13.47
N GLY A 14 -8.64 -7.96 12.39
CA GLY A 14 -8.35 -7.18 11.18
C GLY A 14 -8.49 -5.67 11.42
N LEU A 15 -9.52 -5.28 12.16
CA LEU A 15 -9.74 -3.89 12.58
C LEU A 15 -8.63 -3.39 13.50
N ALA A 16 -8.24 -4.22 14.47
CA ALA A 16 -7.20 -3.90 15.42
C ALA A 16 -5.84 -3.68 14.72
N LEU A 17 -5.48 -4.56 13.78
CA LEU A 17 -4.26 -4.41 12.97
C LEU A 17 -4.31 -3.18 12.04
N LEU A 18 -5.47 -2.87 11.47
CA LEU A 18 -5.63 -1.64 10.67
C LEU A 18 -5.43 -0.39 11.54
N PHE A 19 -5.98 -0.39 12.75
CA PHE A 19 -5.79 0.69 13.71
C PHE A 19 -4.31 0.84 14.11
N CYS A 20 -3.62 -0.28 14.31
CA CYS A 20 -2.17 -0.30 14.53
C CYS A 20 -1.40 0.28 13.34
N LEU A 21 -1.72 -0.12 12.11
CA LEU A 21 -1.05 0.42 10.92
C LEU A 21 -1.20 1.95 10.81
N ILE A 22 -2.39 2.51 11.11
CA ILE A 22 -2.61 3.96 11.12
C ILE A 22 -1.74 4.64 12.17
N SER A 23 -1.70 4.08 13.38
CA SER A 23 -0.92 4.65 14.46
C SER A 23 0.58 4.65 14.17
N ILE A 24 1.09 3.59 13.56
CA ILE A 24 2.48 3.49 13.12
C ILE A 24 2.74 4.54 12.03
N TRP A 25 1.81 4.72 11.08
CA TRP A 25 1.94 5.73 10.03
C TRP A 25 2.01 7.16 10.61
N LEU A 26 1.14 7.49 11.57
CA LEU A 26 1.14 8.79 12.26
C LEU A 26 2.45 9.03 13.03
N LEU A 27 2.99 8.02 13.70
CA LEU A 27 4.26 8.12 14.42
C LEU A 27 5.45 8.25 13.48
N GLY A 28 5.43 7.54 12.36
CA GLY A 28 6.38 7.72 11.25
C GLY A 28 6.51 9.19 10.87
N TYR A 29 5.37 9.83 10.59
CA TYR A 29 5.32 11.23 10.20
C TYR A 29 5.89 12.19 11.26
N VAL A 30 5.59 11.94 12.55
CA VAL A 30 6.02 12.80 13.67
C VAL A 30 7.52 12.64 13.99
N PHE A 31 8.07 11.45 13.87
CA PHE A 31 9.49 11.21 14.15
C PHE A 31 10.42 11.90 13.14
N ILE A 32 10.06 11.98 11.84
CA ILE A 32 10.86 12.75 10.86
C ILE A 32 10.98 14.21 11.29
N ARG A 33 9.97 14.75 11.97
CA ARG A 33 9.98 16.12 12.49
C ARG A 33 10.78 16.24 13.80
N GLN A 34 11.42 15.17 14.26
CA GLN A 34 12.21 15.06 15.49
C GLN A 34 11.44 15.45 16.77
N GLN A 35 10.11 15.35 16.77
CA GLN A 35 9.27 15.69 17.91
C GLN A 35 9.06 14.50 18.85
N LEU A 36 10.12 14.08 19.55
CA LEU A 36 10.13 12.88 20.41
C LEU A 36 9.04 12.88 21.49
N ILE A 37 8.73 14.04 22.08
CA ILE A 37 7.67 14.17 23.09
C ILE A 37 6.31 13.85 22.48
N LEU A 38 6.04 14.34 21.26
CA LEU A 38 4.78 14.09 20.57
C LEU A 38 4.64 12.60 20.19
N VAL A 39 5.75 11.93 19.82
CA VAL A 39 5.79 10.48 19.59
C VAL A 39 5.35 9.73 20.85
N LEU A 40 5.90 10.07 22.02
CA LEU A 40 5.55 9.43 23.28
C LEU A 40 4.07 9.67 23.66
N VAL A 41 3.59 10.91 23.55
CA VAL A 41 2.19 11.25 23.85
C VAL A 41 1.23 10.48 22.92
N LEU A 42 1.47 10.48 21.60
CA LEU A 42 0.64 9.75 20.65
C LEU A 42 0.68 8.24 20.87
N SER A 43 1.84 7.70 21.26
CA SER A 43 1.98 6.28 21.59
C SER A 43 1.14 5.87 22.81
N ALA A 44 1.10 6.72 23.84
CA ALA A 44 0.29 6.50 25.04
C ALA A 44 -1.21 6.59 24.72
N VAL A 45 -1.62 7.60 23.94
CA VAL A 45 -3.00 7.76 23.47
C VAL A 45 -3.43 6.55 22.64
N PHE A 46 -2.58 6.06 21.74
CA PHE A 46 -2.86 4.86 20.96
C PHE A 46 -3.08 3.63 21.84
N CYS A 47 -2.19 3.37 22.80
CA CYS A 47 -2.32 2.23 23.71
C CYS A 47 -3.63 2.29 24.50
N GLY A 48 -3.99 3.47 25.01
CA GLY A 48 -5.25 3.71 25.71
C GLY A 48 -6.48 3.44 24.85
N ILE A 49 -6.52 4.02 23.63
CA ILE A 49 -7.64 3.81 22.70
C ILE A 49 -7.75 2.34 22.28
N HIS A 50 -6.62 1.65 22.05
CA HIS A 50 -6.63 0.26 21.64
C HIS A 50 -7.16 -0.68 22.74
N LEU A 51 -6.76 -0.46 23.99
CA LEU A 51 -7.31 -1.19 25.15
C LEU A 51 -8.80 -0.92 25.37
N PHE A 52 -9.28 0.29 25.03
CA PHE A 52 -10.70 0.65 25.11
C PHE A 52 -11.54 -0.02 24.02
N LEU A 53 -11.06 -0.02 22.77
CA LEU A 53 -11.79 -0.52 21.60
C LEU A 53 -11.77 -2.06 21.49
N PHE A 54 -10.68 -2.71 21.88
CA PHE A 54 -10.46 -4.14 21.66
C PHE A 54 -10.22 -4.92 22.95
N SER A 55 -10.52 -6.22 22.93
CA SER A 55 -10.24 -7.09 24.08
C SER A 55 -8.73 -7.19 24.38
N TYR A 56 -8.36 -7.36 25.65
CA TYR A 56 -6.96 -7.43 26.09
C TYR A 56 -6.15 -8.51 25.34
N LYS A 57 -6.77 -9.64 24.99
CA LYS A 57 -6.15 -10.71 24.20
C LYS A 57 -5.66 -10.26 22.82
N ILE A 58 -6.32 -9.25 22.25
CA ILE A 58 -5.97 -8.65 20.95
C ILE A 58 -5.05 -7.43 21.16
N SER A 59 -5.36 -6.62 22.16
CA SER A 59 -4.63 -5.37 22.41
C SER A 59 -3.19 -5.57 22.84
N ILE A 60 -2.92 -6.53 23.73
CA ILE A 60 -1.56 -6.79 24.23
C ILE A 60 -0.57 -7.13 23.10
N PRO A 61 -0.81 -8.12 22.23
CA PRO A 61 0.14 -8.44 21.17
C PRO A 61 0.32 -7.30 20.16
N ILE A 62 -0.74 -6.52 19.89
CA ILE A 62 -0.66 -5.37 18.97
C ILE A 62 0.15 -4.22 19.56
N ILE A 63 -0.06 -3.91 20.85
CA ILE A 63 0.74 -2.92 21.57
C ILE A 63 2.22 -3.36 21.62
N LEU A 64 2.49 -4.66 21.77
CA LEU A 64 3.84 -5.19 21.74
C LEU A 64 4.50 -4.97 20.37
N VAL A 65 3.84 -5.36 19.27
CA VAL A 65 4.34 -5.10 17.90
C VAL A 65 4.57 -3.60 17.67
N PHE A 66 3.66 -2.76 18.15
CA PHE A 66 3.78 -1.32 18.06
C PHE A 66 4.98 -0.78 18.85
N SER A 67 5.20 -1.26 20.07
CA SER A 67 6.36 -0.87 20.89
C SER A 67 7.68 -1.28 20.23
N LEU A 68 7.75 -2.48 19.66
CA LEU A 68 8.90 -2.94 18.87
C LEU A 68 9.14 -2.02 17.66
N PHE A 69 8.08 -1.54 17.02
CA PHE A 69 8.19 -0.60 15.91
C PHE A 69 8.75 0.75 16.34
N VAL A 70 8.33 1.27 17.49
CA VAL A 70 8.88 2.51 18.05
C VAL A 70 10.37 2.36 18.34
N VAL A 71 10.77 1.27 19.01
CA VAL A 71 12.19 0.97 19.27
C VAL A 71 12.97 0.84 17.97
N TYR A 72 12.45 0.10 17.00
CA TYR A 72 13.06 -0.06 15.68
C TYR A 72 13.35 1.29 15.04
N TYR A 73 12.42 2.24 15.14
CA TYR A 73 12.60 3.53 14.50
C TYR A 73 13.66 4.41 15.19
N PHE A 74 13.72 4.37 16.52
CA PHE A 74 14.81 4.98 17.28
C PHE A 74 16.17 4.41 16.87
N VAL A 75 16.30 3.08 16.78
CA VAL A 75 17.53 2.41 16.35
C VAL A 75 17.88 2.81 14.91
N TYR A 76 16.91 2.78 14.00
CA TYR A 76 17.12 3.13 12.60
C TYR A 76 17.60 4.58 12.41
N GLY A 77 17.02 5.52 13.15
CA GLY A 77 17.45 6.92 13.16
C GLY A 77 18.84 7.12 13.77
N TYR A 78 19.16 6.40 14.85
CA TYR A 78 20.46 6.46 15.51
C TYR A 78 21.60 5.96 14.61
N PHE A 79 21.39 4.84 13.91
CA PHE A 79 22.40 4.23 13.03
C PHE A 79 22.42 4.81 11.60
N GLN A 80 21.61 5.83 11.29
CA GLN A 80 21.54 6.47 9.97
C GLN A 80 21.42 5.46 8.81
N LEU A 81 20.62 4.41 8.98
CA LEU A 81 20.48 3.32 7.99
C LEU A 81 19.69 3.72 6.73
N GLU A 82 19.57 5.02 6.45
CA GLU A 82 18.80 5.62 5.35
C GLU A 82 19.13 5.04 3.97
N GLY A 83 20.34 4.47 3.82
CA GLY A 83 20.85 3.86 2.60
C GLY A 83 20.58 2.36 2.41
N ILE A 84 19.84 1.67 3.28
CA ILE A 84 19.52 0.23 3.10
C ILE A 84 18.09 0.09 2.60
N SER A 85 17.90 0.20 1.29
CA SER A 85 16.61 -0.09 0.67
C SER A 85 16.72 -1.29 -0.27
N PHE A 86 15.61 -2.01 -0.47
CA PHE A 86 15.53 -3.11 -1.45
C PHE A 86 15.97 -2.67 -2.85
N LYS A 87 15.73 -1.40 -3.19
CA LYS A 87 16.19 -0.76 -4.42
C LYS A 87 17.72 -0.72 -4.52
N ASN A 88 18.40 -0.39 -3.42
CA ASN A 88 19.86 -0.35 -3.38
C ASN A 88 20.49 -1.76 -3.50
N LEU A 89 19.74 -2.83 -3.20
CA LEU A 89 20.17 -4.19 -3.48
C LEU A 89 20.05 -4.54 -4.97
N LEU A 90 19.00 -4.07 -5.64
CA LEU A 90 18.84 -4.25 -7.09
C LEU A 90 19.86 -3.43 -7.87
N ASP A 91 20.21 -2.23 -7.39
CA ASP A 91 21.23 -1.38 -8.00
C ASP A 91 22.65 -2.01 -7.94
N LYS A 92 22.87 -3.07 -7.15
CA LYS A 92 24.11 -3.87 -7.14
C LYS A 92 24.18 -4.88 -8.29
N ILE A 93 23.06 -5.19 -8.95
CA ILE A 93 23.06 -6.11 -10.09
C ILE A 93 23.78 -5.42 -11.26
N PRO A 94 24.80 -6.03 -11.88
CA PRO A 94 25.48 -5.42 -13.01
C PRO A 94 24.49 -5.17 -14.15
N LYS A 95 24.54 -3.97 -14.76
CA LYS A 95 23.58 -3.55 -15.79
C LYS A 95 23.40 -4.54 -16.94
N GLN A 96 24.45 -5.28 -17.30
CA GLN A 96 24.45 -6.26 -18.38
C GLN A 96 23.51 -7.45 -18.12
N TYR A 97 23.26 -7.78 -16.84
CA TYR A 97 22.40 -8.89 -16.44
C TYR A 97 21.04 -8.41 -15.91
N ASP A 98 20.84 -7.10 -15.81
CA ASP A 98 19.56 -6.52 -15.38
C ASP A 98 18.61 -6.41 -16.58
N LEU A 99 17.73 -7.40 -16.73
CA LEU A 99 16.71 -7.45 -17.80
C LEU A 99 15.88 -6.17 -17.87
N ARG A 100 15.58 -5.53 -16.73
CA ARG A 100 14.86 -4.26 -16.70
C ARG A 100 15.66 -3.18 -17.40
N MET A 101 16.95 -3.08 -17.13
CA MET A 101 17.83 -2.10 -17.79
C MET A 101 18.01 -2.41 -19.27
N VAL A 102 18.15 -3.67 -19.66
CA VAL A 102 18.22 -4.07 -21.08
C VAL A 102 16.99 -3.62 -21.86
N ILE A 103 15.78 -3.81 -21.31
CA ILE A 103 14.54 -3.37 -21.97
C ILE A 103 14.47 -1.84 -22.02
N ILE A 104 14.86 -1.15 -20.95
CA ILE A 104 14.90 0.32 -20.92
C ILE A 104 15.87 0.86 -21.98
N ASP A 105 17.05 0.26 -22.13
CA ASP A 105 18.05 0.66 -23.11
C ASP A 105 17.56 0.41 -24.54
N TYR A 106 16.88 -0.71 -24.79
CA TYR A 106 16.20 -0.95 -26.07
C TYR A 106 15.12 0.09 -26.36
N LEU A 107 14.27 0.45 -25.38
CA LEU A 107 13.28 1.52 -25.56
C LEU A 107 13.94 2.89 -25.81
N ASN A 108 15.14 3.10 -25.27
CA ASN A 108 15.90 4.33 -25.44
C ASN A 108 16.45 4.51 -26.86
N THR A 109 16.64 3.43 -27.62
CA THR A 109 17.08 3.51 -29.03
C THR A 109 16.00 4.07 -29.95
N ASN A 110 14.73 4.09 -29.53
CA ASN A 110 13.64 4.64 -30.33
C ASN A 110 13.86 6.16 -30.55
N PRO A 111 13.97 6.63 -31.80
CA PRO A 111 14.23 8.04 -32.10
C PRO A 111 13.04 8.95 -31.76
N ASN A 112 11.81 8.40 -31.72
CA ASN A 112 10.63 9.18 -31.38
C ASN A 112 10.53 9.39 -29.86
N LYS A 113 10.92 10.58 -29.40
CA LYS A 113 10.90 10.99 -27.99
C LYS A 113 9.53 10.83 -27.33
N GLN A 114 8.44 11.12 -28.05
CA GLN A 114 7.09 11.03 -27.49
C GLN A 114 6.68 9.57 -27.24
N SER A 115 6.89 8.70 -28.23
CA SER A 115 6.60 7.27 -28.09
C SER A 115 7.47 6.62 -27.02
N ARG A 116 8.77 6.94 -26.99
CA ARG A 116 9.70 6.48 -25.95
C ARG A 116 9.22 6.91 -24.56
N GLY A 117 8.94 8.19 -24.41
CA GLY A 117 8.47 8.77 -23.14
C GLY A 117 7.18 8.11 -22.65
N LEU A 118 6.22 7.88 -23.56
CA LEU A 118 4.96 7.19 -23.23
C LEU A 118 5.21 5.75 -22.78
N LEU A 119 6.00 4.97 -23.53
CA LEU A 119 6.30 3.57 -23.21
C LEU A 119 7.03 3.43 -21.87
N LEU A 120 8.01 4.29 -21.60
CA LEU A 120 8.73 4.30 -20.31
C LEU A 120 7.80 4.65 -19.14
N LEU A 121 6.86 5.57 -19.35
CA LEU A 121 5.87 5.93 -18.34
C LEU A 121 4.89 4.79 -18.07
N THR A 122 4.31 4.21 -19.13
CA THR A 122 3.22 3.23 -19.00
C THR A 122 3.70 1.82 -18.64
N LEU A 123 4.90 1.41 -19.06
CA LEU A 123 5.43 0.07 -18.78
C LEU A 123 6.26 0.00 -17.51
N PHE A 124 6.99 1.09 -17.19
CA PHE A 124 7.99 1.10 -16.11
C PHE A 124 7.77 2.18 -15.06
N ASN A 125 6.73 3.01 -15.19
CA ASN A 125 6.50 4.18 -14.35
C ASN A 125 7.70 5.16 -14.30
N ILE A 126 8.52 5.18 -15.35
CA ILE A 126 9.71 6.03 -15.43
C ILE A 126 9.31 7.42 -15.92
N LYS A 127 9.57 8.43 -15.10
CA LYS A 127 9.41 9.83 -15.44
C LYS A 127 10.74 10.37 -15.94
N ASN A 128 10.78 10.89 -17.16
CA ASN A 128 11.97 11.44 -17.79
C ASN A 128 11.65 12.79 -18.45
N ASN A 129 12.66 13.45 -19.02
CA ASN A 129 12.46 14.74 -19.67
C ASN A 129 11.54 14.65 -20.90
N ASP A 130 11.55 13.51 -21.62
CA ASP A 130 10.73 13.33 -22.82
C ASP A 130 9.23 13.26 -22.52
N ASN A 131 8.85 12.64 -21.40
CA ASN A 131 7.45 12.49 -21.00
C ASN A 131 6.97 13.51 -19.97
N ARG A 132 7.81 14.43 -19.51
CA ARG A 132 7.45 15.39 -18.45
C ARG A 132 6.25 16.26 -18.83
N LEU A 133 6.20 16.76 -20.07
CA LEU A 133 5.07 17.57 -20.55
C LEU A 133 3.78 16.75 -20.59
N LEU A 134 3.83 15.55 -21.19
CA LEU A 134 2.70 14.63 -21.27
C LEU A 134 2.23 14.21 -19.86
N TYR A 135 3.16 13.93 -18.96
CA TYR A 135 2.87 13.59 -17.58
C TYR A 135 2.21 14.78 -16.83
N ASN A 136 2.65 16.01 -17.07
CA ASN A 136 2.01 17.20 -16.51
C ASN A 136 0.57 17.37 -17.03
N HIS A 137 0.30 17.09 -18.31
CA HIS A 137 -1.07 17.09 -18.83
C HIS A 137 -1.93 16.02 -18.17
N ILE A 138 -1.39 14.80 -18.01
CA ILE A 138 -2.05 13.70 -17.30
C ILE A 138 -2.34 14.07 -15.83
N LEU A 139 -1.41 14.76 -15.17
CA LEU A 139 -1.58 15.26 -13.80
C LEU A 139 -2.65 16.35 -13.74
N ASN A 140 -2.64 17.30 -14.67
CA ASN A 140 -3.65 18.37 -14.75
C ASN A 140 -5.05 17.79 -14.99
N LEU A 141 -5.15 16.71 -15.74
CA LEU A 141 -6.39 15.96 -15.94
C LEU A 141 -6.72 15.02 -14.77
N SER A 142 -5.85 14.91 -13.76
CA SER A 142 -6.01 14.03 -12.58
C SER A 142 -6.15 12.54 -12.88
N ILE A 143 -5.75 12.10 -14.09
CA ILE A 143 -5.83 10.72 -14.58
C ILE A 143 -4.50 9.95 -14.45
N ALA A 144 -3.52 10.50 -13.74
CA ALA A 144 -2.22 9.85 -13.55
C ALA A 144 -2.31 8.46 -12.92
N HIS A 145 -3.29 8.23 -12.06
CA HIS A 145 -3.52 6.95 -11.39
C HIS A 145 -4.03 5.84 -12.35
N LEU A 146 -4.63 6.22 -13.48
CA LEU A 146 -5.09 5.28 -14.52
C LEU A 146 -3.95 4.83 -15.43
N LEU A 147 -2.98 5.71 -15.69
CA LEU A 147 -1.89 5.46 -16.63
C LEU A 147 -0.62 4.91 -15.97
N VAL A 148 -0.38 5.26 -14.71
CA VAL A 148 0.73 4.74 -13.92
C VAL A 148 0.34 3.37 -13.38
N ILE A 149 1.17 2.36 -13.64
CA ILE A 149 0.93 1.01 -13.14
C ILE A 149 0.89 1.05 -11.61
N SER A 150 -0.28 0.72 -11.07
CA SER A 150 -0.57 0.74 -9.65
C SER A 150 -0.80 -0.66 -9.10
N GLY A 151 -0.88 -0.80 -7.77
CA GLY A 151 -1.24 -2.07 -7.15
C GLY A 151 -2.62 -2.60 -7.56
N LEU A 152 -3.51 -1.77 -8.11
CA LEU A 152 -4.79 -2.22 -8.64
C LEU A 152 -4.59 -3.05 -9.91
N HIS A 153 -3.77 -2.58 -10.85
CA HIS A 153 -3.46 -3.28 -12.09
C HIS A 153 -2.91 -4.69 -11.82
N LEU A 154 -1.95 -4.79 -10.89
CA LEU A 154 -1.41 -6.09 -10.48
C LEU A 154 -2.44 -6.96 -9.76
N SER A 155 -3.32 -6.37 -8.96
CA SER A 155 -4.40 -7.14 -8.32
C SER A 155 -5.39 -7.70 -9.35
N LEU A 156 -5.61 -6.99 -10.46
CA LEU A 156 -6.46 -7.45 -11.56
C LEU A 156 -5.76 -8.59 -12.34
N ILE A 157 -4.46 -8.46 -12.62
CA ILE A 157 -3.65 -9.54 -13.21
C ILE A 157 -3.72 -10.80 -12.32
N ASN A 158 -3.51 -10.65 -11.01
CA ASN A 158 -3.65 -11.74 -10.05
C ASN A 158 -5.03 -12.42 -10.13
N LEU A 159 -6.11 -11.62 -10.13
CA LEU A 159 -7.48 -12.12 -10.24
C LEU A 159 -7.72 -12.89 -11.54
N LEU A 160 -7.18 -12.40 -12.67
CA LEU A 160 -7.30 -13.06 -13.96
C LEU A 160 -6.56 -14.41 -13.96
N ILE A 161 -5.32 -14.45 -13.49
CA ILE A 161 -4.55 -15.70 -13.38
C ILE A 161 -5.28 -16.71 -12.50
N LEU A 162 -5.72 -16.30 -11.30
CA LEU A 162 -6.46 -17.17 -10.39
C LEU A 162 -7.81 -17.65 -10.97
N ARG A 163 -8.43 -16.87 -11.85
CA ARG A 163 -9.66 -17.26 -12.54
C ARG A 163 -9.39 -18.30 -13.64
N ILE A 164 -8.30 -18.17 -14.39
CA ILE A 164 -7.87 -19.15 -15.39
C ILE A 164 -7.52 -20.48 -14.70
N PHE A 165 -6.75 -20.44 -13.61
CA PHE A 165 -6.34 -21.61 -12.85
C PHE A 165 -7.31 -22.00 -11.73
N LYS A 166 -8.60 -21.68 -11.85
CA LYS A 166 -9.61 -21.90 -10.80
C LYS A 166 -9.65 -23.36 -10.31
N ASN A 167 -9.42 -24.31 -11.21
CA ASN A 167 -9.44 -25.75 -10.92
C ASN A 167 -8.13 -26.25 -10.28
N TYR A 168 -7.03 -25.52 -10.46
CA TYR A 168 -5.70 -25.88 -9.95
C TYR A 168 -5.16 -24.79 -9.02
N LYS A 169 -5.74 -24.70 -7.81
CA LYS A 169 -5.48 -23.56 -6.89
C LYS A 169 -4.00 -23.39 -6.53
N ILE A 170 -3.26 -24.49 -6.34
CA ILE A 170 -1.84 -24.43 -5.95
C ILE A 170 -0.99 -23.90 -7.11
N THR A 171 -1.17 -24.46 -8.30
CA THR A 171 -0.44 -24.02 -9.50
C THR A 171 -0.83 -22.59 -9.85
N GLY A 172 -2.11 -22.23 -9.78
CA GLY A 172 -2.58 -20.86 -10.00
C GLY A 172 -1.95 -19.84 -9.05
N ASN A 173 -1.82 -20.17 -7.75
CA ASN A 173 -1.14 -19.31 -6.79
C ASN A 173 0.36 -19.18 -7.10
N PHE A 174 1.03 -20.28 -7.47
CA PHE A 174 2.46 -20.28 -7.79
C PHE A 174 2.76 -19.50 -9.07
N VAL A 175 1.96 -19.71 -10.12
CA VAL A 175 2.04 -18.96 -11.39
C VAL A 175 1.79 -17.48 -11.13
N SER A 176 0.74 -17.14 -10.38
CA SER A 176 0.43 -15.75 -10.04
C SER A 176 1.56 -15.10 -9.26
N PHE A 177 2.10 -15.77 -8.23
CA PHE A 177 3.24 -15.27 -7.47
C PHE A 177 4.45 -15.04 -8.37
N SER A 178 4.80 -16.00 -9.23
CA SER A 178 5.94 -15.90 -10.14
C SER A 178 5.79 -14.76 -11.15
N CYS A 179 4.62 -14.65 -11.80
CA CYS A 179 4.32 -13.58 -12.74
C CYS A 179 4.36 -12.20 -12.07
N LEU A 180 3.74 -12.07 -10.89
CA LEU A 180 3.72 -10.81 -10.16
C LEU A 180 5.12 -10.45 -9.65
N LEU A 181 5.93 -11.42 -9.22
CA LEU A 181 7.29 -11.19 -8.76
C LEU A 181 8.16 -10.67 -9.90
N PHE A 182 8.07 -11.31 -11.07
CA PHE A 182 8.74 -10.84 -12.28
C PHE A 182 8.31 -9.41 -12.65
N TYR A 183 7.01 -9.14 -12.65
CA TYR A 183 6.50 -7.80 -12.96
C TYR A 183 6.89 -6.75 -11.91
N SER A 184 6.99 -7.15 -10.63
CA SER A 184 7.46 -6.30 -9.55
C SER A 184 8.91 -5.91 -9.73
N TYR A 185 9.74 -6.85 -10.18
CA TYR A 185 11.12 -6.58 -10.55
C TYR A 185 11.22 -5.55 -11.68
N LEU A 186 10.42 -5.68 -12.74
CA LEU A 186 10.36 -4.68 -13.82
C LEU A 186 9.96 -3.29 -13.30
N LEU A 187 9.04 -3.22 -12.34
CA LEU A 187 8.59 -1.98 -11.71
C LEU A 187 9.47 -1.48 -10.56
N ASN A 188 10.67 -2.04 -10.40
CA ASN A 188 11.61 -1.69 -9.32
C ASN A 188 10.97 -1.75 -7.92
N PHE A 189 10.10 -2.75 -7.70
CA PHE A 189 9.44 -3.03 -6.43
C PHE A 189 8.79 -1.81 -5.77
N SER A 190 8.03 -1.02 -6.53
CA SER A 190 7.23 0.07 -5.95
C SER A 190 6.32 -0.43 -4.82
N TYR A 191 6.08 0.40 -3.79
CA TYR A 191 5.33 -0.03 -2.59
C TYR A 191 3.91 -0.54 -2.89
N GLY A 192 3.23 0.07 -3.87
CA GLY A 192 1.90 -0.37 -4.28
C GLY A 192 1.89 -1.79 -4.85
N VAL A 193 2.98 -2.19 -5.50
CA VAL A 193 3.22 -3.52 -6.09
C VAL A 193 3.66 -4.52 -5.03
N LEU A 194 4.62 -4.17 -4.18
CA LEU A 194 5.07 -5.00 -3.06
C LEU A 194 3.91 -5.39 -2.14
N ARG A 195 2.98 -4.46 -1.89
CA ARG A 195 1.75 -4.76 -1.14
C ARG A 195 0.97 -5.92 -1.75
N VAL A 196 0.82 -5.98 -3.08
CA VAL A 196 0.05 -7.05 -3.75
C VAL A 196 0.75 -8.40 -3.58
N LEU A 197 2.07 -8.43 -3.76
CA LEU A 197 2.89 -9.62 -3.53
C LEU A 197 2.77 -10.12 -2.09
N LEU A 198 2.99 -9.23 -1.12
CA LEU A 198 2.88 -9.56 0.30
C LEU A 198 1.48 -10.05 0.64
N CYS A 199 0.43 -9.37 0.16
CA CYS A 199 -0.94 -9.81 0.36
C CYS A 199 -1.20 -11.21 -0.22
N LEU A 200 -0.61 -11.56 -1.38
CA LEU A 200 -0.77 -12.90 -1.96
C LEU A 200 -0.21 -13.97 -1.00
N VAL A 201 1.03 -13.78 -0.53
CA VAL A 201 1.70 -14.71 0.39
C VAL A 201 0.98 -14.78 1.73
N LEU A 202 0.69 -13.62 2.34
CA LEU A 202 0.03 -13.51 3.64
C LEU A 202 -1.38 -14.10 3.61
N ASN A 203 -2.12 -13.93 2.51
CA ASN A 203 -3.44 -14.55 2.38
C ASN A 203 -3.36 -16.08 2.42
N LEU A 204 -2.31 -16.70 1.85
CA LEU A 204 -2.13 -18.15 1.90
C LEU A 204 -1.83 -18.64 3.33
N ILE A 205 -0.94 -17.91 4.02
CA ILE A 205 -0.55 -18.21 5.41
C ILE A 205 -1.76 -18.01 6.33
N PHE A 206 -2.33 -16.81 6.37
CA PHE A 206 -3.39 -16.46 7.29
C PHE A 206 -4.71 -17.16 6.99
N LYS A 207 -4.99 -17.58 5.76
CA LYS A 207 -6.17 -18.42 5.51
C LYS A 207 -6.08 -19.78 6.22
N ARG A 208 -4.87 -20.32 6.43
CA ARG A 208 -4.67 -21.58 7.16
C ARG A 208 -4.81 -21.39 8.68
N PHE A 209 -4.25 -20.31 9.22
CA PHE A 209 -4.28 -20.02 10.66
C PHE A 209 -5.61 -19.41 11.13
N PHE A 210 -6.16 -18.48 10.34
CA PHE A 210 -7.40 -17.77 10.62
C PHE A 210 -8.47 -18.26 9.66
N LYS A 211 -9.26 -19.25 10.07
CA LYS A 211 -10.46 -19.71 9.36
C LYS A 211 -11.59 -18.64 9.30
N ASN A 212 -11.34 -17.42 9.76
CA ASN A 212 -12.29 -16.33 9.88
C ASN A 212 -12.42 -15.51 8.58
N LYS A 213 -13.59 -14.94 8.31
CA LYS A 213 -13.83 -14.07 7.13
C LYS A 213 -12.91 -12.82 7.06
N ASN A 214 -12.19 -12.50 8.14
CA ASN A 214 -11.36 -11.29 8.26
C ASN A 214 -9.89 -11.49 7.86
N TYR A 215 -9.45 -12.71 7.47
CA TYR A 215 -8.03 -12.96 7.14
C TYR A 215 -7.49 -12.04 6.02
N LYS A 216 -8.34 -11.59 5.09
CA LYS A 216 -7.94 -10.66 4.03
C LYS A 216 -7.51 -9.30 4.57
N LEU A 217 -8.25 -8.78 5.55
CA LEU A 217 -7.93 -7.50 6.20
C LEU A 217 -6.69 -7.61 7.05
N ILE A 218 -6.55 -8.74 7.77
CA ILE A 218 -5.34 -9.08 8.53
C ILE A 218 -4.12 -9.10 7.58
N SER A 219 -4.25 -9.74 6.42
CA SER A 219 -3.18 -9.81 5.40
C SER A 219 -2.79 -8.43 4.90
N ILE A 220 -3.77 -7.57 4.58
CA ILE A 220 -3.52 -6.20 4.14
C ILE A 220 -2.82 -5.40 5.23
N ALA A 221 -3.37 -5.36 6.46
CA ALA A 221 -2.79 -4.60 7.54
C ALA A 221 -1.36 -5.07 7.87
N SER A 222 -1.15 -6.39 7.92
CA SER A 222 0.18 -6.98 8.14
C SER A 222 1.15 -6.63 7.02
N SER A 223 0.72 -6.61 5.75
CA SER A 223 1.58 -6.20 4.64
C SER A 223 2.13 -4.78 4.81
N GLY A 224 1.32 -3.85 5.32
CA GLY A 224 1.78 -2.46 5.49
C GLY A 224 2.74 -2.32 6.67
N ILE A 225 2.46 -3.03 7.77
CA ILE A 225 3.39 -3.12 8.91
C ILE A 225 4.74 -3.70 8.46
N ILE A 226 4.73 -4.79 7.68
CA ILE A 226 5.95 -5.40 7.12
C ILE A 226 6.69 -4.41 6.21
N LEU A 227 5.99 -3.69 5.34
CA LEU A 227 6.61 -2.68 4.48
C LEU A 227 7.27 -1.56 5.28
N LEU A 228 6.66 -1.12 6.37
CA LEU A 228 7.22 -0.10 7.26
C LEU A 228 8.43 -0.62 8.05
N PHE A 229 8.46 -1.91 8.40
CA PHE A 229 9.66 -2.52 8.96
C PHE A 229 10.77 -2.60 7.91
N LEU A 230 10.45 -2.98 6.67
CA LEU A 230 11.44 -3.07 5.58
C LEU A 230 12.00 -1.70 5.19
N ASN A 231 11.17 -0.66 5.21
CA ASN A 231 11.61 0.70 4.99
C ASN A 231 10.75 1.67 5.81
N PRO A 232 11.29 2.27 6.88
CA PRO A 232 10.52 3.21 7.69
C PRO A 232 10.10 4.43 6.88
N TYR A 233 10.87 4.86 5.87
CA TYR A 233 10.49 5.98 5.01
C TYR A 233 9.33 5.68 4.03
N ALA A 234 8.80 4.45 4.03
CA ALA A 234 7.66 4.09 3.20
C ALA A 234 6.40 4.93 3.51
N PHE A 235 6.24 5.45 4.73
CA PHE A 235 5.08 6.28 5.07
C PHE A 235 5.00 7.58 4.28
N ASN A 236 6.12 8.12 3.79
CA ASN A 236 6.16 9.34 2.98
C ASN A 236 5.93 9.05 1.49
N ASN A 237 5.90 7.77 1.10
CA ASN A 237 5.67 7.41 -0.29
C ASN A 237 4.18 7.47 -0.62
N TYR A 238 3.81 8.29 -1.62
CA TYR A 238 2.43 8.43 -2.08
C TYR A 238 1.78 7.08 -2.41
N SER A 239 2.47 6.14 -3.07
CA SER A 239 1.90 4.84 -3.43
C SER A 239 1.54 3.98 -2.21
N TYR A 240 2.29 4.13 -1.11
CA TYR A 240 1.99 3.49 0.16
C TYR A 240 0.75 4.13 0.80
N ILE A 241 0.77 5.46 1.00
CA ILE A 241 -0.33 6.21 1.64
C ILE A 241 -1.65 5.95 0.91
N LEU A 242 -1.66 6.14 -0.41
CA LEU A 242 -2.83 5.94 -1.26
C LEU A 242 -3.40 4.52 -1.11
N SER A 243 -2.53 3.50 -1.17
CA SER A 243 -2.96 2.10 -1.13
C SER A 243 -3.65 1.72 0.19
N TYR A 244 -3.09 2.11 1.33
CA TYR A 244 -3.62 1.70 2.64
C TYR A 244 -4.78 2.57 3.09
N LEU A 245 -4.75 3.87 2.78
CA LEU A 245 -5.82 4.79 3.11
C LEU A 245 -7.12 4.48 2.34
N SER A 246 -7.02 4.13 1.05
CA SER A 246 -8.20 3.69 0.29
C SER A 246 -8.84 2.44 0.91
N ILE A 247 -8.04 1.47 1.37
CA ILE A 247 -8.57 0.24 1.99
C ILE A 247 -9.28 0.54 3.31
N LEU A 248 -8.75 1.47 4.11
CA LEU A 248 -9.38 1.90 5.35
C LEU A 248 -10.77 2.50 5.10
N VAL A 249 -10.87 3.41 4.13
CA VAL A 249 -12.15 4.04 3.76
C VAL A 249 -13.14 2.99 3.25
N ILE A 250 -12.71 2.11 2.34
CA ILE A 250 -13.55 1.00 1.83
C ILE A 250 -14.05 0.15 3.00
N TYR A 251 -13.16 -0.25 3.89
CA TYR A 251 -13.53 -1.09 5.01
C TYR A 251 -14.53 -0.40 5.95
N ALA A 252 -14.30 0.87 6.31
CA ALA A 252 -15.19 1.64 7.18
C ALA A 252 -16.61 1.75 6.61
N ILE A 253 -16.73 2.01 5.31
CA ILE A 253 -18.02 2.18 4.65
C ILE A 253 -18.76 0.86 4.49
N PHE A 254 -18.04 -0.23 4.21
CA PHE A 254 -18.65 -1.55 4.08
C PHE A 254 -19.20 -2.11 5.41
N GLN A 255 -18.84 -1.53 6.56
CA GLN A 255 -19.46 -1.83 7.85
C GLN A 255 -20.87 -1.24 8.02
N ILE A 256 -21.28 -0.27 7.19
CA ILE A 256 -22.59 0.40 7.30
C ILE A 256 -23.69 -0.55 6.81
N LYS A 257 -24.30 -1.34 7.72
CA LYS A 257 -25.28 -2.39 7.37
C LYS A 257 -26.51 -1.89 6.62
N LYS A 258 -26.93 -0.64 6.84
CA LYS A 258 -28.16 -0.05 6.27
C LYS A 258 -28.10 0.20 4.76
N LEU A 259 -26.91 0.22 4.16
CA LEU A 259 -26.73 0.57 2.74
C LEU A 259 -26.51 -0.66 1.85
N ASN A 260 -27.05 -0.61 0.64
CA ASN A 260 -26.79 -1.60 -0.41
C ASN A 260 -25.32 -1.52 -0.88
N ASN A 261 -24.78 -2.64 -1.36
CA ASN A 261 -23.38 -2.73 -1.79
C ASN A 261 -23.03 -1.74 -2.91
N PHE A 262 -23.96 -1.43 -3.81
CA PHE A 262 -23.76 -0.44 -4.85
C PHE A 262 -23.56 0.97 -4.27
N VAL A 263 -24.44 1.39 -3.35
CA VAL A 263 -24.36 2.69 -2.67
C VAL A 263 -23.09 2.79 -1.84
N LYS A 264 -22.70 1.71 -1.15
CA LYS A 264 -21.43 1.63 -0.41
C LYS A 264 -20.23 1.88 -1.31
N SER A 265 -20.19 1.27 -2.49
CA SER A 265 -19.08 1.46 -3.44
C SER A 265 -18.99 2.91 -3.93
N ILE A 266 -20.12 3.54 -4.24
CA ILE A 266 -20.15 4.97 -4.63
C ILE A 266 -19.67 5.84 -3.48
N LEU A 267 -20.21 5.64 -2.28
CA LEU A 267 -19.84 6.42 -1.10
C LEU A 267 -18.36 6.22 -0.77
N ALA A 268 -17.82 5.01 -0.96
CA ALA A 268 -16.39 4.73 -0.82
C ALA A 268 -15.55 5.52 -1.80
N SER A 269 -15.89 5.53 -3.09
CA SER A 269 -15.14 6.34 -4.06
C SER A 269 -15.21 7.84 -3.71
N VAL A 270 -16.39 8.38 -3.34
CA VAL A 270 -16.51 9.79 -2.94
C VAL A 270 -15.65 10.13 -1.73
N VAL A 271 -15.68 9.32 -0.67
CA VAL A 271 -14.89 9.57 0.55
C VAL A 271 -13.40 9.38 0.28
N ILE A 272 -13.01 8.36 -0.49
CA ILE A 272 -11.61 8.18 -0.91
C ILE A 272 -11.15 9.42 -1.65
N ASN A 273 -11.93 9.92 -2.61
CA ASN A 273 -11.61 11.14 -3.34
C ASN A 273 -11.48 12.36 -2.45
N PHE A 274 -12.38 12.53 -1.49
CA PHE A 274 -12.25 13.63 -0.53
C PHE A 274 -10.96 13.53 0.29
N VAL A 275 -10.67 12.37 0.87
CA VAL A 275 -9.46 12.19 1.70
C VAL A 275 -8.18 12.29 0.88
N LEU A 276 -8.18 11.75 -0.34
CA LEU A 276 -7.05 11.82 -1.25
C LEU A 276 -6.87 13.21 -1.86
N SER A 277 -7.94 14.00 -2.02
CA SER A 277 -7.85 15.34 -2.58
C SER A 277 -6.93 16.25 -1.75
N GLY A 278 -6.95 16.14 -0.41
CA GLY A 278 -6.01 16.87 0.45
C GLY A 278 -4.54 16.50 0.20
N LEU A 279 -4.25 15.22 -0.05
CA LEU A 279 -2.91 14.75 -0.40
C LEU A 279 -2.51 15.17 -1.83
N ILE A 280 -3.47 15.17 -2.76
CA ILE A 280 -3.27 15.56 -4.16
C ILE A 280 -3.05 17.08 -4.27
N ILE A 281 -3.78 17.91 -3.51
CA ILE A 281 -3.54 19.35 -3.45
C ILE A 281 -2.12 19.64 -2.96
N ASN A 282 -1.71 18.99 -1.86
CA ASN A 282 -0.37 19.21 -1.29
C ASN A 282 0.75 18.73 -2.24
N GLY A 283 0.50 17.67 -3.01
CA GLY A 283 1.49 17.12 -3.95
C GLY A 283 1.52 17.79 -5.32
N TYR A 284 0.37 18.17 -5.88
CA TYR A 284 0.21 18.55 -7.29
C TYR A 284 -0.43 19.93 -7.50
N GLY A 285 -0.89 20.59 -6.44
CA GLY A 285 -1.33 21.99 -6.44
C GLY A 285 -2.67 22.30 -7.13
N ARG A 286 -3.36 21.31 -7.73
CA ARG A 286 -4.65 21.51 -8.41
C ARG A 286 -5.57 20.28 -8.30
N ILE A 287 -6.89 20.52 -8.25
CA ILE A 287 -7.96 19.51 -8.35
C ILE A 287 -8.74 19.80 -9.65
N ASN A 288 -9.12 18.76 -10.38
CA ASN A 288 -9.92 18.87 -11.60
C ASN A 288 -11.15 17.96 -11.52
N LEU A 289 -12.22 18.21 -12.30
CA LEU A 289 -13.48 17.42 -12.21
C LEU A 289 -13.28 15.91 -12.37
N LEU A 290 -12.28 15.50 -13.16
CA LEU A 290 -11.92 14.11 -13.38
C LEU A 290 -11.31 13.43 -12.15
N THR A 291 -10.98 14.16 -11.07
CA THR A 291 -10.59 13.54 -9.78
C THR A 291 -11.69 12.66 -9.23
N ILE A 292 -12.96 12.86 -9.59
CA ILE A 292 -14.08 12.05 -9.10
C ILE A 292 -13.96 10.57 -9.52
N PHE A 293 -13.19 10.27 -10.58
CA PHE A 293 -13.06 8.91 -11.14
C PHE A 293 -11.91 8.07 -10.56
N TRP A 294 -11.39 8.46 -9.39
CA TRP A 294 -10.45 7.67 -8.59
C TRP A 294 -11.16 6.54 -7.81
#